data_AF-A0A447U4Z4-F1
#
_entry.id   AF-A0A447U4Z4-F1
#
_cell.length_a   1.000
_cell.length_b   1.000
_cell.length_c   1.000
_cell.angle_alpha   90.00
_cell.angle_beta   90.00
_cell.angle_gamma   90.00
#
_symmetry.space_group_name_H-M   'P 1'
#
loop_
_entity.id
_entity.type
_entity.pdbx_description
1 polymer ?
#
loop_
_entity_poly.entity_id
_entity_poly.type
_entity_poly.pdbx_seq_one_letter_code
_entity_poly.pdbx_strand_id
1 'polypeptide(L)'
;MGNFSHARALDARRIEMTLSHPQSTFVNVLGSLGIVPASRYDEKTFAREPIGAGPYRLVSFQPGQQLIVEANPWYAGKKNDFNRLVFVFLDEDNAYAAARSGQLGLVRIAPSMAVAPQQDNLKLWVRDSVENRGHCLPDGASR
;
A
#
# COMPACT_ATOMS: atom_id res chain seq x y z
N MET A 1 15.83 10.07 -4.10
CA MET A 1 16.00 8.60 -4.09
C MET A 1 17.44 8.25 -3.73
N GLY A 2 17.87 8.48 -2.50
CA GLY A 2 19.27 8.22 -2.10
C GLY A 2 20.29 8.80 -3.09
N ASN A 3 21.23 7.96 -3.54
CA ASN A 3 22.29 8.28 -4.50
C ASN A 3 21.88 8.18 -5.98
N PHE A 4 20.60 8.11 -6.33
CA PHE A 4 20.16 8.06 -7.73
C PHE A 4 20.61 9.31 -8.51
N SER A 5 21.26 9.10 -9.65
CA SER A 5 21.67 10.18 -10.56
C SER A 5 20.71 10.29 -11.74
N HIS A 6 20.62 9.24 -12.56
CA HIS A 6 19.75 9.23 -13.75
C HIS A 6 19.44 7.80 -14.19
N ALA A 7 18.45 7.68 -15.08
CA ALA A 7 18.12 6.44 -15.77
C ALA A 7 18.09 6.68 -17.28
N ARG A 8 18.55 5.70 -18.05
CA ARG A 8 18.60 5.74 -19.51
C ARG A 8 18.01 4.47 -20.08
N ALA A 9 17.12 4.60 -21.06
CA ALA A 9 16.66 3.46 -21.84
C ALA A 9 17.80 2.98 -22.74
N LEU A 10 18.15 1.70 -22.64
CA LEU A 10 19.08 1.04 -23.56
C LEU A 10 18.32 0.52 -24.79
N ASP A 11 17.14 -0.06 -24.55
CA ASP A 11 16.17 -0.47 -25.57
C ASP A 11 14.76 -0.57 -24.94
N ALA A 12 13.80 -1.14 -25.68
CA ALA A 12 12.40 -1.25 -25.26
C ALA A 12 12.16 -2.07 -23.97
N ARG A 13 13.12 -2.90 -23.53
CA ARG A 13 12.99 -3.76 -22.33
C ARG A 13 14.19 -3.68 -21.39
N ARG A 14 15.15 -2.80 -21.64
CA ARG A 14 16.36 -2.62 -20.82
C ARG A 14 16.57 -1.17 -20.42
N ILE A 15 16.78 -0.97 -19.12
CA ILE A 15 17.13 0.33 -18.55
C ILE A 15 18.48 0.22 -17.82
N GLU A 16 19.26 1.28 -17.92
CA GLU A 16 20.46 1.50 -17.11
C GLU A 16 20.15 2.58 -16.07
N MET A 17 20.53 2.35 -14.82
CA MET A 17 20.37 3.32 -13.74
C MET A 17 21.74 3.61 -13.13
N THR A 18 22.12 4.88 -13.09
CA THR A 18 23.41 5.32 -12.54
C THR A 18 23.19 5.91 -11.15
N LEU A 19 24.04 5.51 -10.21
CA LEU A 19 24.11 6.08 -8.87
C LEU A 19 25.37 6.93 -8.75
N SER A 20 25.29 8.04 -8.01
CA SER A 20 26.46 8.90 -7.74
C SER A 20 27.50 8.20 -6.86
N HIS A 21 27.06 7.29 -5.97
CA HIS A 21 27.90 6.46 -5.11
C HIS A 21 27.25 5.09 -4.90
N PRO A 22 28.02 4.03 -4.62
CA PRO A 22 27.48 2.71 -4.30
C PRO A 22 26.45 2.78 -3.17
N GLN A 23 25.30 2.13 -3.37
CA GLN A 23 24.23 2.07 -2.37
C GLN A 23 23.56 0.69 -2.40
N SER A 24 23.90 -0.18 -1.45
CA SER A 24 23.35 -1.54 -1.36
C SER A 24 21.82 -1.55 -1.16
N THR A 25 21.29 -0.53 -0.48
CA THR A 25 19.84 -0.38 -0.22
C THR A 25 19.06 0.13 -1.43
N PHE A 26 19.69 0.40 -2.59
CA PHE A 26 18.98 0.87 -3.78
C PHE A 26 17.95 -0.15 -4.29
N VAL A 27 18.14 -1.44 -4.02
CA VAL A 27 17.14 -2.48 -4.30
C VAL A 27 15.78 -2.19 -3.64
N ASN A 28 15.76 -1.54 -2.48
CA ASN A 28 14.51 -1.17 -1.81
C ASN A 28 13.75 -0.09 -2.59
N VAL A 29 14.46 0.80 -3.28
CA VAL A 29 13.84 1.79 -4.19
C VAL A 29 13.18 1.07 -5.36
N LEU A 30 13.87 0.09 -5.96
CA LEU A 30 13.33 -0.71 -7.08
C LEU A 30 12.07 -1.51 -6.67
N GLY A 31 12.01 -1.99 -5.43
CA GLY A 31 10.85 -2.69 -4.89
C GLY A 31 9.70 -1.79 -4.43
N SER A 32 9.92 -0.47 -4.29
CA SER A 32 8.94 0.45 -3.70
C SER A 32 8.42 1.51 -4.67
N LEU A 33 9.17 1.84 -5.71
CA LEU A 33 8.77 2.86 -6.68
C LEU A 33 7.78 2.29 -7.70
N GLY A 34 6.52 2.73 -7.63
CA GLY A 34 5.52 2.39 -8.64
C GLY A 34 5.85 2.96 -10.02
N ILE A 35 5.75 2.12 -11.06
CA ILE A 35 5.95 2.54 -12.45
C ILE A 35 4.69 3.25 -12.98
N VAL A 36 4.89 4.38 -13.65
CA VAL A 36 3.82 5.19 -14.27
C VAL A 36 3.97 5.24 -15.79
N PRO A 37 2.87 5.35 -16.57
CA PRO A 37 2.94 5.42 -18.02
C PRO A 37 3.35 6.82 -18.51
N ALA A 38 4.53 6.94 -19.09
CA ALA A 38 5.08 8.22 -19.55
C ALA A 38 4.14 9.00 -20.50
N SER A 39 3.48 8.31 -21.44
CA SER A 39 2.61 8.94 -22.45
C SER A 39 1.23 9.39 -21.94
N ARG A 40 0.86 8.97 -20.72
CA ARG A 40 -0.45 9.29 -20.11
C ARG A 40 -0.30 9.92 -18.73
N TYR A 41 0.90 10.37 -18.39
CA TYR A 41 1.15 11.06 -17.14
C TYR A 41 0.81 12.53 -17.28
N ASP A 42 -0.07 13.01 -16.42
CA ASP A 42 -0.39 14.43 -16.24
C ASP A 42 -0.38 14.72 -14.74
N GLU A 43 0.51 15.62 -14.31
CA GLU A 43 0.73 15.94 -12.90
C GLU A 43 -0.56 16.40 -12.17
N LYS A 44 -1.47 17.06 -12.87
CA LYS A 44 -2.69 17.64 -12.28
C LYS A 44 -3.81 16.61 -12.13
N THR A 45 -3.89 15.64 -13.03
CA THR A 45 -5.01 14.70 -13.09
C THR A 45 -4.66 13.30 -12.58
N PHE A 46 -3.40 12.89 -12.65
CA PHE A 46 -2.98 11.51 -12.36
C PHE A 46 -3.33 11.05 -10.95
N ALA A 47 -3.33 11.94 -9.96
CA ALA A 47 -3.74 11.62 -8.60
C ALA A 47 -5.22 11.25 -8.47
N ARG A 48 -6.08 11.78 -9.37
CA ARG A 48 -7.53 11.50 -9.39
C ARG A 48 -7.88 10.35 -10.34
N GLU A 49 -7.11 10.20 -11.42
CA GLU A 49 -7.31 9.19 -12.45
C GLU A 49 -6.02 8.38 -12.66
N PRO A 50 -5.61 7.57 -11.66
CA PRO A 50 -4.33 6.88 -11.71
C PRO A 50 -4.35 5.74 -12.73
N ILE A 51 -3.26 5.61 -13.47
CA ILE A 51 -2.98 4.46 -14.32
C ILE A 51 -1.74 3.76 -13.78
N GLY A 52 -1.90 2.53 -13.28
CA GLY A 52 -0.82 1.79 -12.63
C GLY A 52 -0.75 0.33 -13.05
N ALA A 53 0.36 -0.32 -12.68
CA ALA A 53 0.62 -1.73 -12.92
C ALA A 53 0.19 -2.64 -11.74
N GLY A 54 -0.60 -2.12 -10.81
CA GLY A 54 -1.04 -2.83 -9.62
C GLY A 54 -2.16 -3.88 -9.89
N PRO A 55 -2.52 -4.68 -8.89
CA PRO A 55 -3.52 -5.75 -9.01
C PRO A 55 -4.96 -5.24 -9.21
N TYR A 56 -5.24 -3.98 -8.90
CA TYR A 56 -6.56 -3.36 -9.03
C TYR A 56 -6.46 -1.99 -9.71
N ARG A 57 -7.55 -1.57 -10.35
CA ARG A 57 -7.72 -0.24 -10.95
C ARG A 57 -8.87 0.53 -10.31
N LEU A 58 -8.76 1.86 -10.28
CA LEU A 58 -9.79 2.73 -9.73
C LEU A 58 -11.08 2.64 -10.55
N VAL A 59 -12.21 2.45 -9.86
CA VAL A 59 -13.57 2.58 -10.45
C VAL A 59 -14.19 3.90 -10.03
N SER A 60 -14.16 4.21 -8.73
CA SER A 60 -14.68 5.48 -8.21
C SER A 60 -14.08 5.82 -6.85
N PHE A 61 -13.92 7.11 -6.57
CA PHE A 61 -13.52 7.61 -5.27
C PHE A 61 -14.50 8.68 -4.80
N GLN A 62 -15.04 8.50 -3.59
CA GLN A 62 -15.94 9.44 -2.93
C GLN A 62 -15.24 9.93 -1.66
N PRO A 63 -14.71 11.17 -1.63
CA PRO A 63 -13.97 11.69 -0.49
C PRO A 63 -14.74 11.55 0.82
N GLY A 64 -14.08 10.99 1.83
CA GLY A 64 -14.66 10.77 3.16
C GLY A 64 -15.69 9.64 3.26
N GLN A 65 -15.98 8.93 2.16
CA GLN A 65 -16.97 7.86 2.14
C GLN A 65 -16.36 6.52 1.74
N GLN A 66 -15.90 6.39 0.49
CA GLN A 66 -15.43 5.10 -0.03
C GLN A 66 -14.52 5.20 -1.24
N LEU A 67 -13.75 4.14 -1.45
CA LEU A 67 -12.95 3.85 -2.63
C LEU A 67 -13.38 2.51 -3.22
N ILE A 68 -13.78 2.51 -4.49
CA ILE A 68 -14.14 1.30 -5.24
C ILE A 68 -13.07 1.01 -6.26
N VAL A 69 -12.57 -0.22 -6.26
CA VAL A 69 -11.60 -0.72 -7.22
C VAL A 69 -12.02 -2.08 -7.78
N GLU A 70 -11.56 -2.40 -8.97
CA GLU A 70 -11.79 -3.70 -9.60
C GLU A 70 -10.49 -4.32 -10.09
N ALA A 71 -10.48 -5.65 -10.19
CA ALA A 71 -9.30 -6.40 -10.56
C ALA A 71 -8.76 -5.91 -11.92
N ASN A 72 -7.46 -5.66 -11.98
CA ASN A 72 -6.78 -5.25 -13.19
C ASN A 72 -6.55 -6.48 -14.08
N PRO A 73 -7.20 -6.58 -15.26
CA PRO A 73 -7.02 -7.74 -16.15
C PRO A 73 -5.61 -7.82 -16.77
N TRP A 74 -4.83 -6.74 -16.69
CA TRP A 74 -3.45 -6.66 -17.19
C TRP A 74 -2.40 -6.79 -16.08
N TYR A 75 -2.78 -7.15 -14.86
CA TYR A 75 -1.82 -7.36 -13.78
C TYR A 75 -0.88 -8.53 -14.09
N ALA A 76 0.44 -8.27 -14.06
CA ALA A 76 1.44 -9.29 -14.37
C ALA A 76 1.64 -10.32 -13.24
N GLY A 77 1.15 -10.03 -12.03
CA GLY A 77 1.26 -10.92 -10.88
C GLY A 77 0.10 -11.91 -10.77
N LYS A 78 0.02 -12.58 -9.61
CA LYS A 78 -1.05 -13.54 -9.33
C LYS A 78 -2.36 -12.82 -9.03
N LYS A 79 -3.43 -13.24 -9.72
CA LYS A 79 -4.80 -12.83 -9.42
C LYS A 79 -5.29 -13.51 -8.13
N ASN A 80 -6.10 -12.81 -7.33
CA ASN A 80 -6.81 -13.38 -6.19
C ASN A 80 -8.30 -13.64 -6.52
N ASP A 81 -9.06 -14.15 -5.55
CA ASP A 81 -10.45 -14.54 -5.78
C ASP A 81 -11.44 -13.37 -5.79
N PHE A 82 -10.99 -12.13 -5.53
CA PHE A 82 -11.85 -10.95 -5.41
C PHE A 82 -11.77 -10.06 -6.65
N ASN A 83 -12.84 -10.03 -7.45
CA ASN A 83 -12.90 -9.21 -8.66
C ASN A 83 -13.16 -7.72 -8.37
N ARG A 84 -13.72 -7.38 -7.20
CA ARG A 84 -14.08 -6.02 -6.80
C ARG A 84 -13.89 -5.85 -5.30
N LEU A 85 -13.35 -4.71 -4.92
CA LEU A 85 -13.16 -4.31 -3.52
C LEU A 85 -13.80 -2.94 -3.29
N VAL A 86 -14.43 -2.80 -2.13
CA VAL A 86 -14.97 -1.53 -1.64
C VAL A 86 -14.29 -1.25 -0.31
N PHE A 87 -13.50 -0.18 -0.26
CA PHE A 87 -12.90 0.32 0.96
C PHE A 87 -13.80 1.43 1.49
N VAL A 88 -14.36 1.24 2.68
CA VAL A 88 -15.20 2.22 3.36
C VAL A 88 -14.36 2.95 4.40
N PHE A 89 -14.50 4.27 4.48
CA PHE A 89 -13.76 5.09 5.44
C PHE A 89 -14.63 5.36 6.67
N LEU A 90 -14.30 4.67 7.76
CA LEU A 90 -14.96 4.78 9.07
C LEU A 90 -13.90 4.95 10.14
N ASP A 91 -14.25 5.58 11.26
CA ASP A 91 -13.48 5.47 12.50
C ASP A 91 -13.51 4.04 13.07
N GLU A 92 -12.61 3.74 14.00
CA GLU A 92 -12.41 2.37 14.50
C GLU A 92 -13.66 1.77 15.16
N ASP A 93 -14.42 2.58 15.92
CA ASP A 93 -15.61 2.13 16.64
C ASP A 93 -16.75 1.80 15.67
N ASN A 94 -17.01 2.69 14.70
CA ASN A 94 -18.00 2.48 13.66
C ASN A 94 -17.63 1.31 12.74
N ALA A 95 -16.34 1.17 12.41
CA ALA A 95 -15.85 0.04 11.61
C ALA A 95 -16.06 -1.30 12.33
N TYR A 96 -15.76 -1.38 13.63
CA TYR A 96 -15.96 -2.60 14.40
C TYR A 96 -17.45 -2.96 14.54
N ALA A 97 -18.31 -1.96 14.79
CA ALA A 97 -19.75 -2.16 14.83
C ALA A 97 -20.31 -2.67 13.49
N ALA A 98 -19.87 -2.09 12.37
CA ALA A 98 -20.25 -2.50 11.02
C ALA A 98 -19.75 -3.91 10.66
N ALA A 99 -18.57 -4.31 11.14
CA ALA A 99 -18.08 -5.68 10.98
C ALA A 99 -18.95 -6.68 11.76
N ARG A 100 -19.31 -6.37 13.02
CA ARG A 100 -20.19 -7.23 13.81
C ARG A 100 -21.60 -7.35 13.26
N SER A 101 -22.11 -6.31 12.58
CA SER A 101 -23.41 -6.37 11.90
C SER A 101 -23.35 -7.08 10.54
N GLY A 102 -22.16 -7.54 10.12
CA GLY A 102 -21.96 -8.26 8.85
C GLY A 102 -21.87 -7.36 7.62
N GLN A 103 -21.77 -6.05 7.80
CA GLN A 103 -21.63 -5.09 6.69
C GLN A 103 -20.21 -5.05 6.12
N LEU A 104 -19.20 -5.36 6.93
CA LEU A 104 -17.80 -5.41 6.52
C LEU A 104 -17.28 -6.85 6.55
N GLY A 105 -16.59 -7.27 5.48
CA GLY A 105 -15.92 -8.58 5.43
C GLY A 105 -14.51 -8.58 6.04
N LEU A 106 -13.88 -7.41 6.18
CA LEU A 106 -12.56 -7.25 6.78
C LEU A 106 -12.48 -5.90 7.49
N VAL A 107 -11.94 -5.88 8.70
CA VAL A 107 -11.70 -4.66 9.48
C VAL A 107 -10.36 -4.75 10.20
N ARG A 108 -9.63 -3.63 10.26
CA ARG A 108 -8.46 -3.50 11.15
C ARG A 108 -8.94 -2.99 12.50
N ILE A 109 -8.53 -3.66 13.58
CA ILE A 109 -8.79 -3.21 14.95
C ILE A 109 -7.48 -2.82 15.65
N ALA A 110 -7.57 -2.08 16.75
CA ALA A 110 -6.42 -1.77 17.58
C ALA A 110 -5.82 -3.06 18.19
N PRO A 111 -4.49 -3.27 18.16
CA PRO A 111 -3.86 -4.45 18.75
C PRO A 111 -4.08 -4.60 20.26
N SER A 112 -4.36 -3.50 20.96
CA SER A 112 -4.66 -3.49 22.39
C SER A 112 -6.11 -3.86 22.72
N MET A 113 -6.99 -3.94 21.72
CA MET A 113 -8.39 -4.29 21.92
C MET A 113 -8.52 -5.78 22.27
N ALA A 114 -9.15 -6.10 23.39
CA ALA A 114 -9.42 -7.48 23.78
C ALA A 114 -10.56 -8.04 22.92
N VAL A 115 -10.22 -8.92 21.98
CA VAL A 115 -11.17 -9.53 21.07
C VAL A 115 -10.99 -11.05 21.06
N ALA A 116 -12.10 -11.79 21.16
CA ALA A 116 -12.06 -13.24 21.08
C ALA A 116 -11.52 -13.69 19.70
N PRO A 117 -10.67 -14.73 19.62
CA PRO A 117 -10.09 -15.19 18.35
C PRO A 117 -11.13 -15.58 17.30
N GLN A 118 -12.27 -16.11 17.74
CA GLN A 118 -13.41 -16.48 16.92
C GLN A 118 -14.66 -15.80 17.49
N GLN A 119 -15.43 -15.16 16.63
CA GLN A 119 -16.77 -14.66 16.88
C GLN A 119 -17.74 -15.31 15.88
N ASP A 120 -19.03 -15.03 15.98
CA ASP A 120 -20.05 -15.69 15.15
C ASP A 120 -19.76 -15.59 13.64
N ASN A 121 -19.55 -14.37 13.14
CA ASN A 121 -19.30 -14.10 11.72
C ASN A 121 -17.89 -13.55 11.43
N LEU A 122 -17.02 -13.45 12.45
CA LEU A 122 -15.69 -12.85 12.33
C LEU A 122 -14.62 -13.78 12.89
N LYS A 123 -13.46 -13.76 12.23
CA LYS A 123 -12.25 -14.45 12.67
C LYS A 123 -11.13 -13.43 12.84
N LEU A 124 -10.44 -13.48 13.98
CA LEU A 124 -9.27 -12.67 14.22
C LEU A 124 -8.07 -13.21 13.43
N TRP A 125 -7.41 -12.32 12.69
CA TRP A 125 -6.14 -12.60 12.02
C TRP A 125 -5.06 -11.74 12.62
N VAL A 126 -4.09 -12.36 13.28
CA VAL A 126 -2.89 -11.69 13.79
C VAL A 126 -1.81 -11.76 12.70
N ARG A 127 -1.18 -10.63 12.40
CA ARG A 127 -0.14 -10.50 11.37
C ARG A 127 1.10 -9.91 12.00
N ASP A 128 2.25 -10.53 11.74
CA ASP A 128 3.54 -9.97 12.14
C ASP A 128 3.74 -8.61 11.48
N SER A 129 4.31 -7.68 12.24
CA SER A 129 4.55 -6.31 11.81
C SER A 129 5.97 -5.88 12.18
N VAL A 130 6.57 -5.05 11.34
CA VAL A 130 7.82 -4.33 11.66
C VAL A 130 7.57 -3.14 12.60
N GLU A 131 6.31 -2.82 12.87
CA GLU A 131 5.93 -1.80 13.85
C GLU A 131 6.52 -2.17 15.22
N ASN A 132 7.28 -1.24 15.79
CA ASN A 132 7.97 -1.42 17.06
C ASN A 132 7.65 -0.28 18.04
N ARG A 133 8.12 -0.43 19.28
CA ARG A 133 8.06 0.59 20.33
C ARG A 133 9.44 0.64 20.99
N GLY A 134 9.94 1.83 21.30
CA GLY A 134 11.26 2.00 21.91
C GLY A 134 11.42 3.35 22.60
N HIS A 135 12.34 3.39 23.56
CA HIS A 135 12.79 4.62 24.22
C HIS A 135 14.24 4.88 23.81
N CYS A 136 14.52 6.06 23.24
CA CYS A 136 15.89 6.48 22.94
C CYS A 136 16.45 7.24 24.14
N LEU A 137 17.51 6.72 24.76
CA LEU A 137 18.22 7.39 25.85
C LEU A 137 19.34 8.27 25.28
N PRO A 138 19.70 9.38 25.95
CA PRO A 138 20.87 10.17 25.58
C PRO A 138 22.14 9.33 25.70
N ASP A 139 23.00 9.37 24.68
CA ASP A 139 24.34 8.82 24.77
C ASP A 139 25.23 9.83 25.52
N GLY A 140 25.78 9.42 26.66
CA GLY A 140 26.63 10.25 27.52
C GLY A 140 28.05 10.36 26.97
N ALA A 141 28.21 10.91 25.76
CA ALA A 141 29.53 11.23 25.22
C ALA A 141 29.97 12.63 25.67
N SER A 142 30.27 12.75 26.97
CA SER A 142 31.20 13.76 27.45
C SER A 142 32.61 13.17 27.38
N ARG A 143 33.39 13.50 26.34
CA ARG A 143 34.85 13.53 26.40
C ARG A 143 35.37 14.72 25.66
#